data_AF-A0A1I3XSG0-F1
#
_entry.id   AF-A0A1I3XSG0-F1
#
_cell.length_a   1.000
_cell.length_b   1.000
_cell.length_c   1.000
_cell.angle_alpha   90.00
_cell.angle_beta   90.00
_cell.angle_gamma   90.00
#
_symmetry.space_group_name_H-M   'P 1'
#
loop_
_entity.id
_entity.type
_entity.pdbx_description
1 polymer ?
#
loop_
_entity_poly.entity_id
_entity_poly.type
_entity_poly.pdbx_seq_one_letter_code
_entity_poly.pdbx_strand_id
1 'polypeptide(L)'
;MPVHAFIDESGRDRRYFICVAVVDPGCLAPARKQLSALLLPGQRELHFKAEKPPRRRLLADRIAGLPLVTHIYETACTPKTEERDRQRCLEQAFHHLVELGAHRVVLDSRDHRDIHDRTTIYRTLGQHPKTELAHHHLNSASAPLLWVPDAVAWCYGAGGDWRRRVMPVVSKVIVV
;
A
#
# COMPACT_ATOMS: atom_id res chain seq x y z
N MET A 1 -1.81 -10.80 -17.41
CA MET A 1 -2.43 -11.60 -16.33
C MET A 1 -2.99 -10.63 -15.31
N PRO A 2 -4.18 -10.87 -14.74
CA PRO A 2 -4.75 -9.96 -13.75
C PRO A 2 -3.88 -9.91 -12.51
N VAL A 3 -3.58 -8.71 -12.00
CA VAL A 3 -2.78 -8.53 -10.78
C VAL A 3 -3.67 -8.23 -9.56
N HIS A 4 -3.12 -8.48 -8.36
CA HIS A 4 -3.75 -8.08 -7.10
C HIS A 4 -2.97 -6.93 -6.48
N ALA A 5 -3.69 -5.94 -5.97
CA ALA A 5 -3.13 -4.75 -5.35
C ALA A 5 -3.47 -4.63 -3.87
N PHE A 6 -2.55 -4.08 -3.08
CA PHE A 6 -2.68 -3.80 -1.66
C PHE A 6 -2.28 -2.36 -1.40
N ILE A 7 -3.12 -1.60 -0.71
CA ILE A 7 -2.94 -0.15 -0.54
C ILE A 7 -2.91 0.21 0.93
N ASP A 8 -1.89 0.97 1.32
CA ASP A 8 -1.83 1.63 2.61
C ASP A 8 -1.19 3.03 2.49
N GLU A 9 -1.33 3.84 3.53
CA GLU A 9 -0.92 5.24 3.59
C GLU A 9 0.25 5.47 4.56
N SER A 10 0.99 6.54 4.33
CA SER A 10 1.88 7.09 5.35
C SER A 10 1.95 8.60 5.26
N GLY A 11 2.07 9.26 6.41
CA GLY A 11 2.25 10.70 6.53
C GLY A 11 3.61 11.01 7.17
N ARG A 12 4.32 11.97 6.60
CA ARG A 12 5.60 12.47 7.16
C ARG A 12 5.72 13.96 6.92
N ASP A 13 5.75 14.73 8.01
CA ASP A 13 5.81 16.19 7.98
C ASP A 13 4.67 16.77 7.11
N ARG A 14 5.01 17.47 6.02
CA ARG A 14 4.06 18.05 5.06
C ARG A 14 3.90 17.21 3.79
N ARG A 15 4.20 15.92 3.88
CA ARG A 15 4.08 14.97 2.76
C ARG A 15 3.17 13.82 3.15
N TYR A 16 2.42 13.37 2.16
CA TYR A 16 1.50 12.27 2.28
C TYR A 16 1.75 11.28 1.15
N PHE A 17 1.69 9.99 1.47
CA PHE A 17 2.04 8.90 0.57
C PHE A 17 0.91 7.88 0.56
N ILE A 18 0.48 7.48 -0.64
CA ILE A 18 -0.22 6.22 -0.86
C ILE A 18 0.76 5.24 -1.50
N CYS A 19 0.95 4.08 -0.88
CA CYS A 19 1.74 3.01 -1.48
C CYS A 19 0.81 1.90 -1.96
N VAL A 20 0.99 1.50 -3.21
CA VAL A 20 0.25 0.41 -3.86
C VAL A 20 1.22 -0.72 -4.14
N ALA A 21 1.12 -1.83 -3.41
CA ALA A 21 1.85 -3.05 -3.70
C ALA A 21 1.07 -3.90 -4.72
N VAL A 22 1.70 -4.23 -5.84
CA VAL A 22 1.14 -5.02 -6.94
C VAL A 22 1.82 -6.39 -6.95
N VAL A 23 1.01 -7.44 -6.87
CA VAL A 23 1.45 -8.82 -6.73
C VAL A 23 0.79 -9.67 -7.81
N ASP A 24 1.61 -10.48 -8.50
CA ASP A 24 1.11 -11.51 -9.41
C ASP A 24 0.31 -12.59 -8.63
N PRO A 25 -0.81 -13.10 -9.15
CA PRO A 25 -1.61 -14.12 -8.47
C PRO A 25 -0.81 -15.35 -8.02
N GLY A 26 0.15 -15.81 -8.82
CA GLY A 26 1.03 -16.94 -8.48
C GLY A 26 1.98 -16.66 -7.31
N CYS A 27 2.25 -15.38 -7.03
CA CYS A 27 3.12 -14.93 -5.95
C CYS A 27 2.38 -14.62 -4.64
N LEU A 28 1.04 -14.57 -4.64
CA LEU A 28 0.24 -14.21 -3.46
C LEU A 28 0.47 -15.12 -2.26
N ALA A 29 0.33 -16.44 -2.47
CA ALA A 29 0.46 -17.42 -1.38
C ALA A 29 1.92 -17.51 -0.86
N PRO A 30 2.95 -17.58 -1.73
CA PRO A 30 4.34 -17.50 -1.28
C PRO A 30 4.66 -16.22 -0.51
N ALA A 31 4.28 -15.04 -1.02
CA ALA A 31 4.55 -13.76 -0.37
C ALA A 31 3.85 -13.66 0.99
N ARG A 32 2.58 -14.07 1.07
CA ARG A 32 1.84 -14.15 2.34
C ARG A 32 2.54 -15.06 3.34
N LYS A 33 2.96 -16.26 2.93
CA LYS A 33 3.68 -17.20 3.80
C LYS A 33 4.97 -16.61 4.34
N GLN A 34 5.75 -15.94 3.49
CA GLN A 34 7.01 -15.30 3.89
C GLN A 34 6.77 -14.17 4.90
N LEU A 35 5.74 -13.34 4.69
CA LEU A 35 5.36 -12.27 5.61
C LEU A 35 4.86 -12.81 6.96
N SER A 36 3.95 -13.77 6.95
CA SER A 36 3.41 -14.37 8.18
C SER A 36 4.50 -15.06 9.02
N ALA A 37 5.53 -15.63 8.37
CA ALA A 37 6.67 -16.21 9.07
C ALA A 37 7.55 -15.18 9.80
N LEU A 38 7.36 -13.88 9.53
CA LEU A 38 8.03 -12.81 10.26
C LEU A 38 7.32 -12.47 11.57
N LEU A 39 6.07 -12.88 11.81
CA LEU A 39 5.37 -12.55 13.04
C LEU A 39 6.07 -13.15 14.27
N LEU A 40 6.18 -12.36 15.33
CA LEU A 40 6.61 -12.86 16.64
C LEU A 40 5.45 -13.60 17.32
N PRO A 41 5.73 -14.50 18.28
CA PRO A 41 4.69 -15.18 19.04
C PRO A 41 3.66 -14.20 19.61
N GLY A 42 2.37 -14.43 19.30
CA GLY A 42 1.26 -13.58 19.73
C GLY A 42 0.95 -12.38 18.83
N GLN A 43 1.83 -12.02 17.87
CA GLN A 43 1.51 -10.98 16.89
C GLN A 43 0.50 -11.49 15.86
N ARG A 44 -0.51 -10.66 15.56
CA ARG A 44 -1.50 -10.90 14.50
C ARG A 44 -1.23 -10.08 13.24
N GLU A 45 -0.49 -8.98 13.38
CA GLU A 45 -0.11 -8.09 12.29
C GLU A 45 1.30 -7.53 12.49
N LEU A 46 1.89 -7.06 11.39
CA LEU A 46 3.13 -6.27 11.43
C LEU A 46 2.78 -4.80 11.33
N HIS A 47 2.74 -4.10 12.47
CA HIS A 47 2.61 -2.66 12.50
C HIS A 47 4.01 -2.03 12.42
N PHE A 48 4.51 -1.70 11.23
CA PHE A 48 5.92 -1.39 11.00
C PHE A 48 6.44 -0.24 11.87
N LYS A 49 5.60 0.78 12.05
CA LYS A 49 5.89 1.95 12.92
C LYS A 49 6.00 1.59 14.41
N ALA A 50 5.42 0.50 14.90
CA ALA A 50 5.51 0.10 16.31
C ALA A 50 6.80 -0.70 16.59
N GLU A 51 7.44 -1.23 15.55
CA GLU A 51 8.61 -2.11 15.69
C GLU A 51 9.89 -1.35 16.08
N LYS A 52 10.80 -2.02 16.79
CA LYS A 52 12.10 -1.46 17.17
C LYS A 52 13.04 -1.36 15.94
N PRO A 53 14.02 -0.42 15.92
CA PRO A 53 14.86 -0.21 14.75
C PRO A 53 15.56 -1.45 14.18
N PRO A 54 16.16 -2.38 14.98
CA PRO A 54 16.75 -3.60 14.42
C PRO A 54 15.73 -4.47 13.67
N ARG A 55 14.52 -4.55 14.21
CA ARG A 55 13.41 -5.32 13.64
C ARG A 55 12.88 -4.67 12.36
N ARG A 56 12.73 -3.34 12.33
CA ARG A 56 12.35 -2.60 11.11
C ARG A 56 13.34 -2.84 9.97
N ARG A 57 14.66 -2.88 10.25
CA ARG A 57 15.66 -3.16 9.21
C ARG A 57 15.47 -4.56 8.63
N LEU A 58 15.32 -5.56 9.50
CA LEU A 58 15.02 -6.93 9.09
C LEU A 58 13.75 -6.99 8.24
N LEU A 59 12.67 -6.34 8.67
CA LEU A 59 11.41 -6.30 7.92
C LEU A 59 11.58 -5.64 6.55
N ALA A 60 12.22 -4.48 6.49
CA ALA A 60 12.48 -3.77 5.23
C ALA A 60 13.31 -4.63 4.25
N ASP A 61 14.36 -5.29 4.73
CA ASP A 61 15.20 -6.16 3.90
C ASP A 61 14.44 -7.38 3.39
N ARG A 62 13.57 -7.97 4.21
CA ARG A 62 12.75 -9.13 3.80
C ARG A 62 11.67 -8.73 2.81
N ILE A 63 11.05 -7.56 3.00
CA ILE A 63 10.04 -7.01 2.08
C ILE A 63 10.69 -6.68 0.73
N ALA A 64 11.90 -6.12 0.74
CA ALA A 64 12.64 -5.79 -0.48
C ALA A 64 13.01 -7.02 -1.34
N GLY A 65 12.98 -8.23 -0.77
CA GLY A 65 13.22 -9.48 -1.47
C GLY A 65 11.95 -10.20 -1.95
N LEU A 66 10.75 -9.63 -1.73
CA LEU A 66 9.50 -10.25 -2.17
C LEU A 66 9.31 -10.09 -3.69
N PRO A 67 8.69 -11.09 -4.37
CA PRO A 67 8.40 -11.03 -5.80
C PRO A 67 7.17 -10.16 -6.08
N LEU A 68 7.27 -8.86 -5.81
CA LEU A 68 6.24 -7.86 -6.01
C LEU A 68 6.87 -6.52 -6.38
N VAL A 69 6.05 -5.61 -6.87
CA VAL A 69 6.44 -4.21 -7.07
C VAL A 69 5.51 -3.28 -6.30
N THR A 70 5.98 -2.07 -6.03
CA THR A 70 5.23 -1.03 -5.36
C THR A 70 5.26 0.26 -6.18
N HIS A 71 4.15 0.99 -6.14
CA HIS A 71 4.01 2.32 -6.72
C HIS A 71 3.65 3.30 -5.60
N ILE A 72 4.38 4.41 -5.54
CA ILE A 72 4.18 5.46 -4.53
C ILE A 72 3.52 6.65 -5.20
N TYR A 73 2.43 7.11 -4.64
CA TYR A 73 1.76 8.35 -5.00
C TYR A 73 2.00 9.34 -3.87
N GLU A 74 2.69 10.44 -4.15
CA GLU A 74 3.08 11.43 -3.15
C GLU A 74 2.50 12.79 -3.45
N THR A 75 2.09 13.51 -2.40
CA THR A 75 1.62 14.88 -2.52
C THR A 75 1.99 15.69 -1.28
N ALA A 76 2.00 17.02 -1.44
CA ALA A 76 2.13 17.92 -0.30
C ALA A 76 0.81 17.95 0.47
N CYS A 77 0.89 17.84 1.79
CA CYS A 77 -0.27 17.70 2.65
C CYS A 77 -0.14 18.57 3.90
N THR A 78 -1.28 19.05 4.38
CA THR A 78 -1.45 19.63 5.72
C THR A 78 -2.55 18.87 6.44
N PRO A 79 -2.62 18.91 7.79
CA PRO A 79 -3.70 18.24 8.52
C PRO A 79 -5.12 18.66 8.07
N LYS A 80 -5.28 19.88 7.56
CA LYS A 80 -6.57 20.38 7.05
C LYS A 80 -6.94 19.84 5.67
N THR A 81 -5.97 19.34 4.92
CA THR A 81 -6.14 18.91 3.54
C THR A 81 -5.94 17.40 3.35
N GLU A 82 -5.52 16.69 4.40
CA GLU A 82 -5.19 15.26 4.40
C GLU A 82 -6.20 14.39 3.66
N GLU A 83 -7.49 14.48 4.00
CA GLU A 83 -8.50 13.63 3.36
C GLU A 83 -8.63 13.96 1.87
N ARG A 84 -8.64 15.25 1.50
CA ARG A 84 -8.70 15.67 0.09
C ARG A 84 -7.48 15.18 -0.69
N ASP A 85 -6.30 15.32 -0.10
CA ASP A 85 -5.03 14.97 -0.72
C ASP A 85 -4.90 13.44 -0.86
N ARG A 86 -5.40 12.67 0.13
CA ARG A 86 -5.60 11.22 -0.01
C ARG A 86 -6.48 10.87 -1.19
N GLN A 87 -7.65 11.48 -1.30
CA GLN A 87 -8.59 11.14 -2.37
C GLN A 87 -8.00 11.41 -3.76
N ARG A 88 -7.18 12.46 -3.93
CA ARG A 88 -6.43 12.71 -5.17
C ARG A 88 -5.41 11.60 -5.47
N CYS A 89 -4.62 11.20 -4.48
CA CYS A 89 -3.68 10.10 -4.64
C CYS A 89 -4.40 8.79 -4.97
N LEU A 90 -5.55 8.53 -4.33
CA LEU A 90 -6.34 7.33 -4.54
C LEU A 90 -6.97 7.29 -5.94
N GLU A 91 -7.50 8.42 -6.43
CA GLU A 91 -8.01 8.55 -7.79
C GLU A 91 -6.93 8.19 -8.82
N GLN A 92 -5.74 8.78 -8.71
CA GLN A 92 -4.61 8.46 -9.60
C GLN A 92 -4.17 6.99 -9.48
N ALA A 93 -4.15 6.44 -8.26
CA ALA A 93 -3.84 5.04 -8.04
C ALA A 93 -4.83 4.09 -8.74
N PHE A 94 -6.12 4.37 -8.66
CA PHE A 94 -7.14 3.56 -9.29
C PHE A 94 -7.13 3.66 -10.82
N HIS A 95 -6.83 4.83 -11.39
CA HIS A 95 -6.59 4.96 -12.83
C HIS A 95 -5.47 4.03 -13.30
N HIS A 96 -4.31 4.07 -12.64
CA HIS A 96 -3.18 3.21 -13.00
C HIS A 96 -3.47 1.72 -12.75
N LEU A 97 -4.23 1.37 -11.72
CA LEU A 97 -4.64 -0.02 -11.48
C LEU A 97 -5.55 -0.58 -12.56
N VAL A 98 -6.43 0.24 -13.14
CA VAL A 98 -7.23 -0.16 -14.32
C VAL A 98 -6.32 -0.40 -15.53
N GLU A 99 -5.35 0.47 -15.79
CA GLU A 99 -4.38 0.30 -16.88
C GLU A 99 -3.52 -0.96 -16.73
N LEU A 100 -3.15 -1.31 -15.49
CA LEU A 100 -2.42 -2.54 -15.17
C LEU A 100 -3.28 -3.81 -15.28
N GLY A 101 -4.59 -3.68 -15.52
CA GLY A 101 -5.52 -4.81 -15.53
C GLY A 101 -5.63 -5.49 -14.16
N ALA A 102 -5.59 -4.71 -13.08
CA ALA A 102 -5.83 -5.23 -11.75
C ALA A 102 -7.23 -5.86 -11.69
N HIS A 103 -7.34 -6.97 -10.96
CA HIS A 103 -8.62 -7.66 -10.75
C HIS A 103 -9.13 -7.48 -9.32
N ARG A 104 -8.22 -7.31 -8.35
CA ARG A 104 -8.58 -7.10 -6.95
C ARG A 104 -7.67 -6.09 -6.28
N VAL A 105 -8.27 -5.17 -5.51
CA VAL A 105 -7.59 -4.23 -4.61
C VAL A 105 -8.06 -4.49 -3.18
N VAL A 106 -7.11 -4.49 -2.24
CA VAL A 106 -7.39 -4.44 -0.82
C VAL A 106 -6.77 -3.17 -0.26
N LEU A 107 -7.57 -2.35 0.43
CA LEU A 107 -7.12 -1.18 1.17
C LEU A 107 -7.14 -1.48 2.66
N ASP A 108 -6.19 -0.92 3.41
CA ASP A 108 -6.32 -0.94 4.87
C ASP A 108 -7.52 -0.07 5.30
N SER A 109 -8.34 -0.63 6.18
CA SER A 109 -9.56 0.03 6.64
C SER A 109 -9.22 1.18 7.59
N ARG A 110 -9.87 2.32 7.37
CA ARG A 110 -9.83 3.51 8.22
C ARG A 110 -11.16 3.71 8.96
N ASP A 111 -11.88 2.60 9.19
CA ASP A 111 -13.20 2.52 9.80
C ASP A 111 -14.23 3.42 9.10
N HIS A 112 -14.78 4.39 9.81
CA HIS A 112 -15.80 5.33 9.32
C HIS A 112 -15.31 6.17 8.12
N ARG A 113 -14.00 6.29 7.89
CA ARG A 113 -13.44 7.05 6.75
C ARG A 113 -13.42 6.25 5.44
N ASP A 114 -13.70 4.94 5.47
CA ASP A 114 -13.79 4.10 4.27
C ASP A 114 -14.85 4.61 3.28
N ILE A 115 -15.87 5.33 3.76
CA ILE A 115 -16.91 5.91 2.92
C ILE A 115 -16.36 6.94 1.90
N HIS A 116 -15.32 7.69 2.28
CA HIS A 116 -14.67 8.65 1.38
C HIS A 116 -13.93 7.93 0.25
N ASP A 117 -13.16 6.90 0.61
CA ASP A 117 -12.45 6.07 -0.37
C ASP A 117 -13.44 5.40 -1.33
N ARG A 118 -14.52 4.80 -0.81
CA ARG A 118 -15.56 4.16 -1.64
C ARG A 118 -16.20 5.13 -2.62
N THR A 119 -16.44 6.37 -2.21
CA THR A 119 -17.00 7.41 -3.08
C THR A 119 -16.05 7.74 -4.23
N THR A 120 -14.76 7.93 -3.94
CA THR A 120 -13.73 8.20 -4.94
C THR A 120 -13.57 7.02 -5.88
N ILE A 121 -13.42 5.80 -5.35
CA ILE A 121 -13.26 4.57 -6.13
C ILE A 121 -14.45 4.38 -7.08
N TYR A 122 -15.69 4.53 -6.59
CA TYR A 122 -16.88 4.40 -7.42
C TYR A 122 -16.89 5.40 -8.57
N ARG A 123 -16.56 6.67 -8.31
CA ARG A 123 -16.49 7.72 -9.34
C ARG A 123 -15.39 7.44 -10.37
N THR A 124 -14.20 7.03 -9.92
CA THR A 124 -13.08 6.71 -10.79
C THR A 124 -13.38 5.50 -11.67
N LEU A 125 -13.91 4.41 -11.09
CA LEU A 125 -14.24 3.20 -11.84
C LEU A 125 -15.46 3.37 -12.76
N GLY A 126 -16.38 4.29 -12.44
CA GLY A 126 -17.49 4.65 -13.33
C GLY A 126 -17.05 5.21 -14.68
N GLN A 127 -15.82 5.72 -14.79
CA GLN A 127 -15.22 6.18 -16.04
C GLN A 127 -14.69 5.01 -16.90
N HIS A 128 -14.64 3.80 -16.34
CA HIS A 128 -14.09 2.59 -16.96
C HIS A 128 -15.13 1.45 -16.94
N PRO A 129 -16.26 1.54 -17.65
CA PRO A 129 -17.39 0.61 -17.50
C PRO A 129 -17.08 -0.85 -17.86
N LYS A 130 -15.93 -1.14 -18.48
CA LYS A 130 -15.47 -2.49 -18.80
C LYS A 130 -14.59 -3.12 -17.71
N THR A 131 -14.24 -2.37 -16.66
CA THR A 131 -13.42 -2.88 -15.55
C THR A 131 -14.26 -3.71 -14.58
N GLU A 132 -13.73 -4.86 -14.16
CA GLU A 132 -14.32 -5.72 -13.11
C GLU A 132 -13.49 -5.66 -11.81
N LEU A 133 -12.81 -4.53 -11.57
CA LEU A 133 -11.91 -4.37 -10.43
C LEU A 133 -12.65 -4.44 -9.08
N ALA A 134 -12.54 -5.58 -8.41
CA ALA A 134 -13.06 -5.76 -7.06
C ALA A 134 -12.23 -4.98 -6.05
N HIS A 135 -12.88 -4.25 -5.14
CA HIS A 135 -12.22 -3.46 -4.11
C HIS A 135 -12.80 -3.77 -2.72
N HIS A 136 -11.92 -3.90 -1.74
CA HIS A 136 -12.30 -4.23 -0.36
C HIS A 136 -11.46 -3.41 0.62
N HIS A 137 -12.10 -2.92 1.68
CA HIS A 137 -11.41 -2.45 2.88
C HIS A 137 -11.33 -3.60 3.86
N LEU A 138 -10.11 -3.98 4.27
CA LEU A 138 -9.86 -5.05 5.22
C LEU A 138 -8.92 -4.54 6.31
N ASN A 139 -9.03 -5.10 7.51
CA ASN A 139 -8.07 -4.81 8.57
C ASN A 139 -6.74 -5.54 8.31
N SER A 140 -5.62 -4.85 8.52
CA SER A 140 -4.25 -5.36 8.39
C SER A 140 -3.98 -6.71 9.06
N ALA A 141 -4.60 -7.05 10.19
CA ALA A 141 -4.47 -8.37 10.83
C ALA A 141 -5.05 -9.53 10.00
N SER A 142 -6.01 -9.25 9.11
CA SER A 142 -6.66 -10.24 8.25
C SER A 142 -6.02 -10.35 6.85
N ALA A 143 -5.16 -9.40 6.49
CA ALA A 143 -4.58 -9.30 5.16
C ALA A 143 -3.08 -9.00 5.21
N PRO A 144 -2.21 -10.01 5.41
CA PRO A 144 -0.77 -9.82 5.60
C PRO A 144 -0.04 -9.02 4.51
N LEU A 145 -0.57 -9.00 3.29
CA LEU A 145 0.02 -8.26 2.18
C LEU A 145 -0.18 -6.73 2.30
N LEU A 146 -1.06 -6.26 3.20
CA LEU A 146 -1.15 -4.84 3.57
C LEU A 146 0.06 -4.34 4.37
N TRP A 147 0.82 -5.25 5.01
CA TRP A 147 2.03 -4.84 5.75
C TRP A 147 3.16 -4.38 4.82
N VAL A 148 3.10 -4.75 3.53
CA VAL A 148 4.06 -4.32 2.52
C VAL A 148 3.92 -2.82 2.23
N PRO A 149 2.74 -2.31 1.79
CA PRO A 149 2.58 -0.88 1.56
C PRO A 149 2.77 -0.04 2.84
N ASP A 150 2.38 -0.50 4.04
CA ASP A 150 2.70 0.17 5.32
C ASP A 150 4.21 0.42 5.46
N ALA A 151 4.97 -0.69 5.42
CA ALA A 151 6.42 -0.67 5.61
C ALA A 151 7.15 0.15 4.52
N VAL A 152 6.73 -0.01 3.27
CA VAL A 152 7.35 0.69 2.12
C VAL A 152 7.06 2.18 2.18
N ALA A 153 5.80 2.58 2.41
CA ALA A 153 5.42 3.99 2.54
C ALA A 153 6.17 4.66 3.70
N TRP A 154 6.24 3.99 4.85
CA TRP A 154 6.98 4.49 6.02
C TRP A 154 8.47 4.63 5.71
N CYS A 155 9.11 3.60 5.16
CA CYS A 155 10.54 3.61 4.84
C CYS A 155 10.88 4.69 3.81
N TYR A 156 10.04 4.83 2.79
CA TYR A 156 10.19 5.84 1.76
C TYR A 156 10.07 7.25 2.34
N GLY A 157 9.06 7.49 3.19
CA GLY A 157 8.88 8.78 3.87
C GLY A 157 10.00 9.11 4.86
N ALA A 158 10.52 8.10 5.57
CA ALA A 158 11.62 8.27 6.53
C ALA A 158 12.95 8.66 5.86
N GLY A 159 13.17 8.28 4.60
CA GLY A 159 14.37 8.65 3.84
C GLY A 159 15.63 7.90 4.28
N GLY A 160 16.80 8.37 3.82
CA GLY A 160 18.11 7.81 4.19
C GLY A 160 18.22 6.31 3.95
N ASP A 161 18.78 5.59 4.94
CA ASP A 161 18.95 4.14 4.88
C ASP A 161 17.62 3.38 4.75
N TRP A 162 16.54 3.90 5.33
CA TRP A 162 15.21 3.27 5.26
C TRP A 162 14.69 3.25 3.83
N ARG A 163 14.71 4.41 3.15
CA ARG A 163 14.30 4.49 1.75
C ARG A 163 15.16 3.57 0.88
N ARG A 164 16.49 3.62 1.05
CA ARG A 164 17.44 2.78 0.29
C ARG A 164 17.09 1.29 0.35
N ARG A 165 16.68 0.78 1.51
CA ARG A 165 16.35 -0.65 1.70
C ARG A 165 15.14 -1.09 0.89
N VAL A 166 14.12 -0.26 0.77
CA VAL A 166 12.87 -0.62 0.08
C VAL A 166 12.86 -0.29 -1.41
N MET A 167 13.83 0.50 -1.90
CA MET A 167 13.93 0.85 -3.33
C MET A 167 13.89 -0.34 -4.30
N PRO A 168 14.44 -1.55 -4.01
CA PRO A 168 14.35 -2.69 -4.93
C PRO A 168 12.92 -3.08 -5.33
N VAL A 169 11.94 -2.81 -4.48
CA VAL A 169 10.52 -3.06 -4.77
C VAL A 169 9.77 -1.79 -5.19
N VAL A 170 10.37 -0.61 -5.17
CA VAL A 170 9.73 0.64 -5.62
C VAL A 170 9.94 0.81 -7.12
N SER A 171 8.88 0.60 -7.89
CA SER A 171 8.92 0.64 -9.36
C SER A 171 8.57 2.02 -9.92
N LYS A 172 7.62 2.74 -9.31
CA LYS A 172 7.24 4.10 -9.75
C LYS A 172 6.98 5.01 -8.55
N VAL A 173 7.30 6.29 -8.72
CA VAL A 173 6.91 7.38 -7.81
C VAL A 173 6.18 8.43 -8.64
N ILE A 174 4.98 8.81 -8.20
CA ILE A 174 4.06 9.68 -8.92
C ILE A 174 3.73 10.85 -8.00
N VAL A 175 4.05 12.07 -8.42
CA VAL A 175 3.68 13.29 -7.70
C VAL A 175 2.28 13.71 -8.15
N VAL A 176 1.37 13.87 -7.20
CA VAL A 176 -0.06 14.18 -7.40
C VAL A 176 -0.37 15.63 -7.03
#